data_AF-A0AAF0JEP8-F1
#
_entry.id   AF-A0AAF0JEP8-F1
#
_cell.length_a   1.000
_cell.length_b   1.000
_cell.length_c   1.000
_cell.angle_alpha   90.00
_cell.angle_beta   90.00
_cell.angle_gamma   90.00
#
_symmetry.space_group_name_H-M   'P 1'
#
loop_
_entity.id
_entity.type
_entity.pdbx_description
1 polymer ?
#
loop_
_entity_poly.entity_id
_entity_poly.type
_entity_poly.pdbx_seq_one_letter_code
_entity_poly.pdbx_strand_id
1 'polypeptide(L)'
;MTAFSLMSPLALEASPSAPEVCMVQDPSTKQHLPEMITVDCNGKKEPLHLVGLGVRAVTFLRMYVYVAGLYVGEQAKLPHTSNSPAESNSNQLETVVKHWVESGVPCAVRIMPVRGTDFAHLRDGLVRAVNARVKEARKADQEYTWPKEAEVILDENLRDMKQLFPRTSVPKGHALDLIVFREAGNNQAYNLTVAYNEQILGTVRCALSDVQDTYKLFQLPVQLLLAYVSERPNISAALRTSIQAHLESRETA
;
A
#
# COMPACT_ATOMS: atom_id res chain seq x y z
N MET A 1 -52.03 41.42 -34.98
CA MET A 1 -50.87 40.87 -35.72
C MET A 1 -49.83 40.47 -34.70
N THR A 2 -49.75 39.17 -34.41
CA THR A 2 -48.99 38.59 -33.31
C THR A 2 -47.60 38.19 -33.80
N ALA A 3 -46.55 38.67 -33.13
CA ALA A 3 -45.16 38.39 -33.47
C ALA A 3 -44.76 36.97 -33.00
N PHE A 4 -44.24 36.16 -33.93
CA PHE A 4 -43.62 34.87 -33.62
C PHE A 4 -42.14 35.08 -33.26
N SER A 5 -41.77 34.71 -32.04
CA SER A 5 -40.38 34.64 -31.60
C SER A 5 -39.78 33.29 -32.01
N LEU A 6 -38.71 33.32 -32.80
CA LEU A 6 -37.93 32.13 -33.17
C LEU A 6 -37.01 31.77 -32.00
N MET A 7 -37.30 30.67 -31.30
CA MET A 7 -36.34 30.08 -30.36
C MET A 7 -35.26 29.32 -31.13
N SER A 8 -34.01 29.69 -30.92
CA SER A 8 -32.84 28.94 -31.41
C SER A 8 -32.80 27.53 -30.80
N PRO A 9 -32.39 26.49 -31.55
CA PRO A 9 -32.22 25.16 -31.00
C PRO A 9 -31.04 25.16 -30.02
N LEU A 10 -31.29 24.65 -28.82
CA LEU A 10 -30.30 24.39 -27.79
C LEU A 10 -29.27 23.40 -28.34
N ALA A 11 -28.05 23.86 -28.62
CA ALA A 11 -26.94 22.97 -28.94
C ALA A 11 -26.55 22.22 -27.66
N LEU A 12 -26.77 20.90 -27.66
CA LEU A 12 -26.39 20.01 -26.58
C LEU A 12 -24.87 19.79 -26.68
N GLU A 13 -24.08 20.63 -26.01
CA GLU A 13 -22.64 20.42 -25.88
C GLU A 13 -22.41 19.15 -25.06
N ALA A 14 -21.89 18.10 -25.71
CA ALA A 14 -21.44 16.89 -25.04
C ALA A 14 -20.33 17.26 -24.05
N SER A 15 -20.53 16.98 -22.77
CA SER A 15 -19.50 17.12 -21.76
C SER A 15 -18.27 16.28 -22.14
N PRO A 16 -17.03 16.78 -21.96
CA PRO A 16 -15.84 15.99 -22.21
C PRO A 16 -15.91 14.73 -21.34
N SER A 17 -15.91 13.56 -21.97
CA SER A 17 -15.85 12.28 -21.29
C SER A 17 -14.63 12.27 -20.36
N ALA A 18 -14.84 11.97 -19.08
CA ALA A 18 -13.75 11.80 -18.13
C ALA A 18 -12.71 10.83 -18.72
N PRO A 19 -11.39 11.06 -18.50
CA PRO A 19 -10.37 10.19 -19.04
C PRO A 19 -10.66 8.74 -18.65
N GLU A 20 -10.66 7.83 -19.63
CA GLU A 20 -10.83 6.40 -19.36
C GLU A 20 -9.70 5.92 -18.44
N VAL A 21 -10.06 5.50 -17.24
CA VAL A 21 -9.11 4.91 -16.29
C VAL A 21 -8.83 3.49 -16.77
N CYS A 22 -7.59 3.21 -17.16
CA CYS A 22 -7.19 1.85 -17.50
C CYS A 22 -7.32 0.95 -16.27
N MET A 23 -7.91 -0.24 -16.46
CA MET A 23 -8.21 -1.18 -15.38
C MET A 23 -7.49 -2.51 -15.63
N VAL A 24 -6.85 -3.05 -14.60
CA VAL A 24 -6.19 -4.35 -14.59
C VAL A 24 -7.04 -5.36 -13.84
N GLN A 25 -7.36 -6.49 -14.47
CA GLN A 25 -8.19 -7.53 -13.87
C GLN A 25 -7.36 -8.55 -13.09
N ASP A 26 -7.75 -8.84 -11.85
CA ASP A 26 -7.20 -9.94 -11.07
C ASP A 26 -7.66 -11.29 -11.65
N PRO A 27 -6.73 -12.20 -11.97
CA PRO A 27 -7.07 -13.45 -12.65
C PRO A 27 -7.94 -14.39 -11.80
N SER A 28 -7.83 -14.31 -10.47
CA SER A 28 -8.50 -15.22 -9.53
C SER A 28 -9.92 -14.77 -9.17
N THR A 29 -10.09 -13.47 -8.93
CA THR A 29 -11.31 -12.88 -8.35
C THR A 29 -12.14 -12.11 -9.37
N LYS A 30 -11.56 -11.82 -10.54
CA LYS A 30 -12.14 -10.99 -11.61
C LYS A 30 -12.45 -9.56 -11.18
N GLN A 31 -11.91 -9.12 -10.04
CA GLN A 31 -11.96 -7.72 -9.63
C GLN A 31 -11.01 -6.89 -10.48
N HIS A 32 -11.34 -5.62 -10.65
CA HIS A 32 -10.57 -4.68 -11.44
C HIS A 32 -9.96 -3.65 -10.51
N LEU A 33 -8.64 -3.48 -10.61
CA LEU A 33 -7.90 -2.41 -9.95
C LEU A 33 -7.45 -1.43 -11.03
N PRO A 34 -7.51 -0.11 -10.79
CA PRO A 34 -7.02 0.85 -11.77
C PRO A 34 -5.50 0.71 -11.93
N GLU A 35 -4.99 0.93 -13.13
CA GLU A 35 -3.55 0.90 -13.41
C GLU A 35 -2.82 2.04 -12.69
N MET A 36 -3.47 3.18 -12.53
CA MET A 36 -2.94 4.36 -11.83
C MET A 36 -3.93 4.84 -10.76
N ILE A 37 -3.40 5.28 -9.62
CA ILE A 37 -4.17 5.98 -8.58
C ILE A 37 -3.46 7.28 -8.21
N THR A 38 -4.22 8.27 -7.78
CA THR A 38 -3.66 9.49 -7.19
C THR A 38 -3.89 9.45 -5.69
N VAL A 39 -2.82 9.55 -4.90
CA VAL A 39 -2.88 9.52 -3.43
C VAL A 39 -2.44 10.84 -2.84
N ASP A 40 -2.90 11.11 -1.62
CA ASP A 40 -2.49 12.29 -0.86
C ASP A 40 -1.33 11.94 0.09
N CYS A 41 -0.16 12.51 -0.17
CA CYS A 41 1.02 12.41 0.67
C CYS A 41 1.23 13.75 1.39
N ASN A 42 0.47 13.98 2.47
CA ASN A 42 0.55 15.18 3.30
C ASN A 42 0.29 16.49 2.53
N GLY A 43 -0.85 16.54 1.83
CA GLY A 43 -1.29 17.67 1.00
C GLY A 43 -0.73 17.67 -0.42
N LYS A 44 0.24 16.80 -0.72
CA LYS A 44 0.76 16.62 -2.08
C LYS A 44 0.05 15.47 -2.77
N LYS A 45 -0.57 15.74 -3.93
CA LYS A 45 -1.14 14.70 -4.79
C LYS A 45 -0.02 14.02 -5.59
N GLU A 46 0.14 12.71 -5.40
CA GLU A 46 1.17 11.90 -6.05
C GLU A 46 0.48 10.83 -6.92
N PRO A 47 0.80 10.71 -8.22
CA PRO A 47 0.36 9.61 -9.06
C PRO A 47 1.22 8.37 -8.76
N LEU A 48 0.56 7.23 -8.54
CA LEU A 48 1.20 5.94 -8.32
C LEU A 48 0.68 4.92 -9.35
N HIS A 49 1.58 4.09 -9.84
CA HIS A 49 1.31 3.05 -10.83
C HIS A 49 1.29 1.66 -10.19
N LEU A 50 0.38 0.82 -10.68
CA LEU A 50 0.24 -0.56 -10.26
C LEU A 50 1.45 -1.38 -10.73
N VAL A 51 2.23 -1.87 -9.77
CA VAL A 51 3.39 -2.73 -9.99
C VAL A 51 3.00 -4.21 -9.99
N GLY A 52 1.98 -4.57 -9.22
CA GLY A 52 1.47 -5.94 -9.22
C GLY A 52 0.22 -6.10 -8.38
N LEU A 53 -0.54 -7.15 -8.64
CA LEU A 53 -1.75 -7.47 -7.91
C LEU A 53 -1.87 -8.96 -7.61
N GLY A 54 -2.67 -9.31 -6.60
CA GLY A 54 -3.03 -10.70 -6.37
C GLY A 54 -3.94 -10.93 -5.18
N VAL A 55 -4.61 -12.07 -5.21
CA VAL A 55 -5.58 -12.48 -4.20
C VAL A 55 -4.94 -12.94 -2.89
N ARG A 56 -5.52 -12.52 -1.77
CA ARG A 56 -5.34 -13.17 -0.47
C ARG A 56 -6.41 -14.23 -0.25
N ALA A 57 -5.99 -15.43 0.15
CA ALA A 57 -6.89 -16.52 0.53
C ALA A 57 -6.67 -16.97 1.98
N VAL A 58 -7.70 -17.54 2.62
CA VAL A 58 -7.56 -18.28 3.89
C VAL A 58 -7.26 -19.76 3.63
N THR A 59 -6.28 -20.32 4.37
CA THR A 59 -5.65 -21.61 4.06
C THR A 59 -6.58 -22.82 4.14
N PHE A 60 -7.55 -22.82 5.06
CA PHE A 60 -8.37 -24.01 5.34
C PHE A 60 -9.47 -24.29 4.31
N LEU A 61 -10.01 -23.25 3.66
CA LEU A 61 -11.13 -23.37 2.71
C LEU A 61 -10.82 -22.75 1.34
N ARG A 62 -9.58 -22.27 1.12
CA ARG A 62 -9.14 -21.49 -0.05
C ARG A 62 -10.10 -20.35 -0.41
N MET A 63 -10.81 -19.81 0.58
CA MET A 63 -11.73 -18.71 0.34
C MET A 63 -10.95 -17.42 0.14
N TYR A 64 -11.21 -16.73 -0.97
CA TYR A 64 -10.66 -15.42 -1.23
C TYR A 64 -11.21 -14.40 -0.22
N VAL A 65 -10.34 -13.52 0.25
CA VAL A 65 -10.68 -12.49 1.25
C VAL A 65 -10.73 -11.12 0.56
N TYR A 66 -9.64 -10.78 -0.13
CA TYR A 66 -9.49 -9.56 -0.90
C TYR A 66 -8.48 -9.77 -2.04
N VAL A 67 -8.52 -8.92 -3.05
CA VAL A 67 -7.36 -8.66 -3.91
C VAL A 67 -6.55 -7.52 -3.30
N ALA A 68 -5.23 -7.62 -3.37
CA ALA A 68 -4.33 -6.53 -3.05
C ALA A 68 -3.57 -6.09 -4.30
N GLY A 69 -3.32 -4.79 -4.45
CA GLY A 69 -2.44 -4.23 -5.47
C GLY A 69 -1.36 -3.38 -4.81
N LEU A 70 -0.11 -3.53 -5.25
CA LEU A 70 1.00 -2.66 -4.87
C LEU A 70 1.14 -1.55 -5.92
N TYR A 71 1.04 -0.31 -5.47
CA TYR A 71 1.20 0.89 -6.26
C TYR A 71 2.45 1.64 -5.84
N VAL A 72 3.19 2.21 -6.80
CA VAL A 72 4.46 2.88 -6.54
C VAL A 72 4.58 4.15 -7.40
N GLY A 73 5.15 5.22 -6.84
CA GLY A 73 5.38 6.47 -7.56
C GLY A 73 6.32 6.28 -8.77
N GLU A 74 6.11 7.08 -9.82
CA GLU A 74 6.86 7.01 -11.10
C GLU A 74 8.38 7.13 -10.95
N GLN A 75 8.84 7.84 -9.92
CA GLN A 75 10.24 8.04 -9.59
C GLN A 75 10.94 6.77 -9.08
N ALA A 76 10.22 5.66 -8.92
CA ALA A 76 10.80 4.37 -8.56
C ALA A 76 11.82 3.90 -9.60
N LYS A 77 13.08 3.84 -9.15
CA LYS A 77 14.17 3.19 -9.88
C LYS A 77 14.46 1.85 -9.21
N LEU A 78 14.78 0.84 -10.01
CA LEU A 78 15.28 -0.42 -9.47
C LEU A 78 16.65 -0.15 -8.82
N PRO A 79 16.89 -0.62 -7.59
CA PRO A 79 18.23 -0.56 -7.02
C PRO A 79 19.20 -1.33 -7.92
N HIS A 80 20.41 -0.78 -8.13
CA HIS A 80 21.48 -1.49 -8.83
C HIS A 80 22.01 -2.63 -7.95
N THR A 81 21.29 -3.75 -7.87
CA THR A 81 21.78 -4.93 -7.16
C THR A 81 22.71 -5.69 -8.09
N SER A 82 24.01 -5.61 -7.81
CA SER A 82 25.01 -6.46 -8.45
C SER A 82 24.66 -7.92 -8.19
N ASN A 83 24.60 -8.72 -9.26
CA ASN A 83 24.35 -10.16 -9.25
C ASN A 83 25.00 -10.88 -8.06
N SER A 84 24.21 -11.28 -7.07
CA SER A 84 24.60 -12.31 -6.10
C SER A 84 23.55 -13.43 -6.15
N PRO A 85 23.85 -14.57 -6.78
CA PRO A 85 22.89 -15.63 -7.00
C PRO A 85 22.86 -16.55 -5.77
N ALA A 86 22.07 -16.23 -4.73
CA ALA A 86 21.70 -17.20 -3.68
C ALA A 86 20.74 -16.70 -2.57
N GLU A 87 20.27 -15.45 -2.57
CA GLU A 87 19.30 -15.03 -1.56
C GLU A 87 17.88 -15.28 -2.06
N SER A 88 17.04 -15.92 -1.24
CA SER A 88 15.65 -16.24 -1.56
C SER A 88 14.92 -15.03 -2.16
N ASN A 89 14.20 -15.23 -3.28
CA ASN A 89 13.48 -14.18 -4.02
C ASN A 89 12.64 -13.23 -3.13
N SER A 90 12.18 -13.70 -1.97
CA SER A 90 11.50 -12.88 -0.95
C SER A 90 12.34 -11.73 -0.41
N ASN A 91 13.62 -11.96 -0.14
CA ASN A 91 14.54 -10.95 0.39
C ASN A 91 14.80 -9.86 -0.65
N GLN A 92 14.82 -10.22 -1.93
CA GLN A 92 14.98 -9.28 -3.02
C GLN A 92 13.77 -8.33 -3.11
N LEU A 93 12.53 -8.85 -3.10
CA LEU A 93 11.33 -8.00 -3.13
C LEU A 93 11.25 -7.05 -1.93
N GLU A 94 11.53 -7.55 -0.73
CA GLU A 94 11.58 -6.70 0.46
C GLU A 94 12.64 -5.61 0.34
N THR A 95 13.81 -5.94 -0.20
CA THR A 95 14.91 -4.98 -0.41
C THR A 95 14.53 -3.88 -1.41
N VAL A 96 13.92 -4.24 -2.53
CA VAL A 96 13.47 -3.28 -3.56
C VAL A 96 12.41 -2.33 -2.99
N VAL A 97 11.37 -2.88 -2.35
CA VAL A 97 10.27 -2.07 -1.79
C VAL A 97 10.77 -1.18 -0.64
N LYS A 98 11.64 -1.70 0.22
CA LYS A 98 12.29 -0.93 1.28
C LYS A 98 13.10 0.22 0.69
N HIS A 99 13.91 -0.06 -0.34
CA HIS A 99 14.73 0.95 -1.01
C HIS A 99 13.89 2.09 -1.61
N TRP A 100 12.76 1.79 -2.24
CA TRP A 100 11.85 2.81 -2.78
C TRP A 100 11.36 3.76 -1.69
N VAL A 101 10.81 3.23 -0.60
CA VAL A 101 10.28 4.06 0.49
C VAL A 101 11.40 4.84 1.20
N GLU A 102 12.56 4.22 1.42
CA GLU A 102 13.73 4.89 2.01
C GLU A 102 14.24 6.03 1.11
N SER A 103 14.15 5.88 -0.21
CA SER A 103 14.51 6.91 -1.19
C SER A 103 13.45 7.99 -1.37
N GLY A 104 12.37 7.98 -0.58
CA GLY A 104 11.30 8.97 -0.63
C GLY A 104 10.25 8.70 -1.72
N VAL A 105 10.22 7.49 -2.29
CA VAL A 105 9.18 7.10 -3.26
C VAL A 105 7.93 6.64 -2.48
N PRO A 106 6.77 7.31 -2.66
CA PRO A 106 5.52 6.86 -2.06
C PRO A 106 5.11 5.51 -2.65
N CYS A 107 4.65 4.64 -1.78
CA CYS A 107 4.09 3.34 -2.12
C CYS A 107 2.69 3.24 -1.51
N ALA A 108 1.79 2.48 -2.12
CA ALA A 108 0.50 2.18 -1.53
C ALA A 108 0.12 0.72 -1.75
N VAL A 109 -0.51 0.10 -0.75
CA VAL A 109 -1.21 -1.17 -0.93
C VAL A 109 -2.70 -0.91 -0.94
N ARG A 110 -3.35 -1.14 -2.08
CA ARG A 110 -4.80 -1.11 -2.22
C ARG A 110 -5.37 -2.47 -1.88
N ILE A 111 -6.30 -2.53 -0.93
CA ILE A 111 -7.02 -3.73 -0.51
C ILE A 111 -8.46 -3.59 -0.94
N MET A 112 -8.96 -4.55 -1.73
CA MET A 112 -10.34 -4.55 -2.20
C MET A 112 -11.02 -5.88 -1.82
N PRO A 113 -11.97 -5.89 -0.88
CA PRO A 113 -12.65 -7.11 -0.46
C PRO A 113 -13.43 -7.77 -1.59
N VAL A 114 -13.38 -9.11 -1.64
CA VAL A 114 -14.13 -9.91 -2.62
C VAL A 114 -15.56 -10.26 -2.18
N ARG A 115 -15.87 -9.98 -0.93
CA ARG A 115 -17.19 -10.06 -0.30
C ARG A 115 -17.29 -8.98 0.77
N GLY A 116 -18.49 -8.72 1.27
CA GLY A 116 -18.68 -7.82 2.41
C GLY A 116 -17.85 -8.27 3.62
N THR A 117 -17.20 -7.31 4.27
CA THR A 117 -16.44 -7.45 5.52
C THR A 117 -16.73 -6.21 6.38
N ASP A 118 -15.99 -6.01 7.47
CA ASP A 118 -15.99 -4.74 8.19
C ASP A 118 -14.57 -4.24 8.46
N PHE A 119 -14.48 -2.97 8.87
CA PHE A 119 -13.21 -2.33 9.20
C PHE A 119 -12.51 -3.00 10.40
N ALA A 120 -13.24 -3.58 11.35
CA ALA A 120 -12.63 -4.27 12.49
C ALA A 120 -11.87 -5.52 12.02
N HIS A 121 -12.45 -6.31 11.13
CA HIS A 121 -11.83 -7.49 10.53
C HIS A 121 -10.58 -7.12 9.71
N LEU A 122 -10.65 -6.05 8.91
CA LEU A 122 -9.50 -5.55 8.15
C LEU A 122 -8.39 -5.06 9.08
N ARG A 123 -8.71 -4.18 10.04
CA ARG A 123 -7.79 -3.67 11.07
C ARG A 123 -7.08 -4.80 11.79
N ASP A 124 -7.83 -5.79 12.29
CA ASP A 124 -7.27 -6.90 13.05
C ASP A 124 -6.36 -7.77 12.16
N GLY A 125 -6.66 -7.87 10.86
CA GLY A 125 -5.79 -8.47 9.85
C GLY A 125 -4.44 -7.75 9.71
N LEU A 126 -4.46 -6.42 9.67
CA LEU A 126 -3.25 -5.58 9.61
C LEU A 126 -2.44 -5.66 10.91
N VAL A 127 -3.10 -5.59 12.07
CA VAL A 127 -2.45 -5.77 13.38
C VAL A 127 -1.76 -7.14 13.46
N ARG A 128 -2.42 -8.22 12.99
CA ARG A 128 -1.79 -9.54 12.92
C ARG A 128 -0.58 -9.57 11.98
N ALA A 129 -0.63 -8.86 10.86
CA ALA A 129 0.50 -8.78 9.93
C ALA A 129 1.70 -8.05 10.56
N VAL A 130 1.47 -6.93 11.24
CA VAL A 130 2.52 -6.20 11.99
C VAL A 130 3.11 -7.10 13.07
N ASN A 131 2.27 -7.75 13.90
CA ASN A 131 2.73 -8.62 14.98
C ASN A 131 3.55 -9.82 14.47
N ALA A 132 3.20 -10.36 13.30
CA ALA A 132 4.00 -11.41 12.67
C ALA A 132 5.42 -10.91 12.33
N ARG A 133 5.54 -9.69 11.80
CA ARG A 133 6.84 -9.08 11.51
C ARG A 133 7.62 -8.71 12.76
N VAL A 134 6.97 -8.17 13.79
CA VAL A 134 7.59 -7.92 15.11
C VAL A 134 8.19 -9.20 15.66
N LYS A 135 7.48 -10.32 15.54
CA LYS A 135 7.99 -11.63 15.97
C LYS A 135 9.21 -12.08 15.17
N GLU A 136 9.24 -11.88 13.85
CA GLU A 136 10.42 -12.23 13.05
C GLU A 136 11.60 -11.30 13.33
N ALA A 137 11.36 -10.00 13.44
CA ALA A 137 12.38 -9.00 13.77
C ALA A 137 12.98 -9.16 15.18
N ARG A 138 12.26 -9.82 16.11
CA ARG A 138 12.81 -10.23 17.43
C ARG A 138 13.67 -11.50 17.37
N LYS A 139 13.52 -12.32 16.33
CA LYS A 139 14.34 -13.54 16.11
C LYS A 139 15.56 -13.26 15.25
N ALA A 140 15.46 -12.30 14.34
CA ALA A 140 16.54 -11.87 13.47
C ALA A 140 17.59 -11.15 14.31
N ASP A 141 18.52 -11.92 14.88
CA ASP A 141 19.67 -11.37 15.58
C ASP A 141 20.43 -10.48 14.59
N GLN A 142 20.62 -9.19 14.93
CA GLN A 142 21.37 -8.15 14.19
C GLN A 142 20.63 -7.25 13.17
N GLU A 143 19.37 -7.46 12.79
CA GLU A 143 18.69 -6.53 11.85
C GLU A 143 18.02 -5.34 12.56
N TYR A 144 17.34 -5.58 13.68
CA TYR A 144 16.63 -4.55 14.45
C TYR A 144 17.16 -4.48 15.88
N THR A 145 17.19 -3.28 16.44
CA THR A 145 17.42 -3.08 17.87
C THR A 145 16.08 -2.95 18.59
N TRP A 146 15.97 -3.60 19.75
CA TRP A 146 14.77 -3.59 20.59
C TRP A 146 15.02 -2.91 21.95
N PRO A 147 15.39 -1.61 21.97
CA PRO A 147 15.41 -0.86 23.23
C PRO A 147 13.97 -0.66 23.73
N LYS A 148 13.82 -0.39 25.03
CA LYS A 148 12.50 -0.18 25.65
C LYS A 148 11.71 0.94 24.97
N GLU A 149 12.40 1.97 24.50
CA GLU A 149 11.86 3.10 23.76
C GLU A 149 11.21 2.65 22.44
N ALA A 150 11.80 1.67 21.74
CA ALA A 150 11.23 1.14 20.51
C ALA A 150 9.93 0.37 20.75
N GLU A 151 9.80 -0.30 21.90
CA GLU A 151 8.54 -0.96 22.28
C GLU A 151 7.43 0.06 22.53
N VAL A 152 7.74 1.15 23.26
CA VAL A 152 6.78 2.23 23.50
C VAL A 152 6.31 2.84 22.19
N ILE A 153 7.24 3.18 21.28
CA ILE A 153 6.90 3.75 19.96
C ILE A 153 6.03 2.79 19.14
N LEU A 154 6.33 1.49 19.15
CA LEU A 154 5.53 0.49 18.45
C LEU A 154 4.11 0.39 19.01
N ASP A 155 3.96 0.36 20.34
CA ASP A 155 2.66 0.28 21.00
C ASP A 155 1.79 1.52 20.74
N GLU A 156 2.40 2.70 20.75
CA GLU A 156 1.76 3.96 20.37
C GLU A 156 1.29 3.93 18.91
N ASN A 157 2.18 3.59 17.98
CA ASN A 157 1.83 3.48 16.56
C ASN A 157 0.72 2.45 16.30
N LEU A 158 0.74 1.29 16.98
CA LEU A 158 -0.31 0.28 16.87
C LEU A 158 -1.64 0.79 17.41
N ARG A 159 -1.63 1.50 18.55
CA ARG A 159 -2.83 2.12 19.12
C ARG A 159 -3.42 3.13 18.17
N ASP A 160 -2.60 4.02 17.63
CA ASP A 160 -3.03 5.10 16.74
C ASP A 160 -3.54 4.52 15.41
N MET A 161 -2.84 3.52 14.84
CA MET A 161 -3.30 2.81 13.64
C MET A 161 -4.69 2.18 13.87
N LYS A 162 -4.93 1.54 15.02
CA LYS A 162 -6.23 0.92 15.32
C LYS A 162 -7.37 1.94 15.40
N GLN A 163 -7.08 3.18 15.79
CA GLN A 163 -8.08 4.25 15.92
C GLN A 163 -8.52 4.83 14.56
N LEU A 164 -7.71 4.65 13.51
CA LEU A 164 -8.06 5.11 12.16
C LEU A 164 -9.27 4.37 11.54
N PHE A 165 -9.65 3.21 12.10
CA PHE A 165 -10.65 2.32 11.52
C PHE A 165 -12.03 2.53 12.16
N PRO A 166 -13.05 2.98 11.38
CA PRO A 166 -14.42 3.09 11.86
C PRO A 166 -15.01 1.74 12.28
N ARG A 167 -16.16 1.76 12.97
CA ARG A 167 -16.91 0.53 13.33
C ARG A 167 -18.05 0.25 12.35
N THR A 168 -17.76 0.33 11.05
CA THR A 168 -18.75 0.14 9.98
C THR A 168 -18.35 -0.99 9.02
N SER A 169 -19.32 -1.40 8.21
CA SER A 169 -19.12 -2.42 7.17
C SER A 169 -18.33 -1.86 5.99
N VAL A 170 -17.57 -2.74 5.33
CA VAL A 170 -16.84 -2.50 4.09
C VAL A 170 -17.40 -3.43 3.02
N PRO A 171 -18.19 -2.91 2.07
CA PRO A 171 -18.76 -3.71 0.99
C PRO A 171 -17.69 -4.28 0.04
N LYS A 172 -18.09 -5.29 -0.73
CA LYS A 172 -17.29 -5.82 -1.84
C LYS A 172 -16.91 -4.70 -2.81
N GLY A 173 -15.67 -4.69 -3.27
CA GLY A 173 -15.21 -3.75 -4.29
C GLY A 173 -14.79 -2.37 -3.77
N HIS A 174 -15.04 -2.06 -2.50
CA HIS A 174 -14.57 -0.80 -1.92
C HIS A 174 -13.08 -0.88 -1.63
N ALA A 175 -12.35 0.20 -1.95
CA ALA A 175 -10.91 0.25 -1.82
C ALA A 175 -10.49 0.79 -0.46
N LEU A 176 -9.61 0.06 0.23
CA LEU A 176 -8.87 0.53 1.39
C LEU A 176 -7.39 0.66 0.99
N ASP A 177 -6.86 1.88 0.99
CA ASP A 177 -5.49 2.15 0.61
C ASP A 177 -4.62 2.37 1.85
N LEU A 178 -3.51 1.64 1.91
CA LEU A 178 -2.44 1.80 2.89
C LEU A 178 -1.29 2.54 2.22
N ILE A 179 -1.26 3.85 2.37
CA ILE A 179 -0.31 4.73 1.68
C ILE A 179 0.88 4.98 2.61
N VAL A 180 2.09 4.65 2.14
CA VAL A 180 3.33 4.78 2.87
C VAL A 180 4.27 5.72 2.13
N PHE A 181 4.72 6.77 2.81
CA PHE A 181 5.64 7.74 2.25
C PHE A 181 6.57 8.30 3.34
N ARG A 182 7.71 8.85 2.91
CA ARG A 182 8.71 9.46 3.79
C ARG A 182 8.64 10.98 3.67
N GLU A 183 8.60 11.67 4.82
CA GLU A 183 8.81 13.11 4.89
C GLU A 183 10.28 13.46 4.71
N ALA A 184 10.57 14.41 3.83
CA ALA A 184 11.91 14.99 3.65
C ALA A 184 12.12 16.20 4.58
N GLY A 185 13.39 16.61 4.75
CA GLY A 185 13.76 17.78 5.55
C GLY A 185 14.19 17.43 6.99
N ASN A 186 14.11 18.41 7.90
CA ASN A 186 14.64 18.28 9.26
C ASN A 186 13.77 17.44 10.21
N ASN A 187 12.53 17.15 9.84
CA ASN A 187 11.59 16.39 10.65
C ASN A 187 11.16 15.14 9.89
N GLN A 188 12.14 14.29 9.54
CA GLN A 188 11.88 13.11 8.75
C GLN A 188 10.99 12.13 9.52
N ALA A 189 10.07 11.50 8.81
CA ALA A 189 9.18 10.48 9.36
C ALA A 189 8.73 9.55 8.25
N TYR A 190 8.41 8.31 8.62
CA TYR A 190 7.56 7.47 7.78
C TYR A 190 6.11 7.67 8.19
N ASN A 191 5.25 7.86 7.21
CA ASN A 191 3.82 7.99 7.40
C ASN A 191 3.10 6.76 6.87
N LEU A 192 2.04 6.35 7.57
CA LEU A 192 1.03 5.41 7.09
C LEU A 192 -0.32 6.13 7.07
N THR A 193 -0.76 6.55 5.88
CA THR A 193 -2.11 7.08 5.68
C THR A 193 -3.05 5.94 5.30
N VAL A 194 -4.19 5.85 5.98
CA VAL A 194 -5.27 4.94 5.62
C VAL A 194 -6.35 5.74 4.91
N ALA A 195 -6.69 5.36 3.68
CA ALA A 195 -7.78 5.97 2.91
C ALA A 195 -8.82 4.91 2.53
N TYR A 196 -10.08 5.31 2.47
CA TYR A 196 -11.22 4.47 2.10
C TYR A 196 -12.01 5.13 0.98
N ASN A 197 -12.06 4.48 -0.19
CA ASN A 197 -12.58 5.08 -1.43
C ASN A 197 -12.08 6.52 -1.60
N GLU A 198 -10.75 6.69 -1.55
CA GLU A 198 -10.04 7.98 -1.72
C GLU A 198 -10.22 8.98 -0.56
N GLN A 199 -11.14 8.74 0.38
CA GLN A 199 -11.28 9.55 1.59
C GLN A 199 -10.27 9.14 2.65
N ILE A 200 -9.42 10.07 3.09
CA ILE A 200 -8.48 9.83 4.19
C ILE A 200 -9.24 9.59 5.50
N LEU A 201 -8.95 8.46 6.15
CA LEU A 201 -9.41 8.14 7.49
C LEU A 201 -8.45 8.68 8.56
N GLY A 202 -7.16 8.75 8.24
CA GLY A 202 -6.14 9.43 9.03
C GLY A 202 -4.74 8.87 8.76
N THR A 203 -3.77 9.34 9.53
CA THR A 203 -2.34 9.05 9.31
C THR A 203 -1.65 8.73 10.63
N VAL A 204 -0.87 7.65 10.63
CA VAL A 204 0.11 7.35 11.70
C VAL A 204 1.46 7.86 11.26
N ARG A 205 2.08 8.72 12.08
CA ARG A 205 3.40 9.31 11.81
C ARG A 205 4.45 8.69 12.73
N CYS A 206 5.45 8.05 12.15
CA CYS A 206 6.59 7.47 12.84
C CYS A 206 7.83 8.33 12.59
N ALA A 207 8.16 9.22 13.53
CA ALA A 207 9.31 10.10 13.41
C ALA A 207 10.64 9.34 13.33
N LEU A 208 11.56 9.85 12.52
CA LEU A 208 12.94 9.42 12.54
C LEU A 208 13.66 10.26 13.60
N SER A 209 14.11 9.62 14.68
CA SER A 209 14.88 10.27 15.73
C SER A 209 16.38 10.17 15.44
N ASP A 210 17.19 11.10 15.94
CA ASP A 210 18.67 11.05 15.84
C ASP A 210 19.26 9.76 16.49
N VAL A 211 18.50 9.09 17.35
CA VAL A 211 18.83 7.79 17.95
C VAL A 211 18.84 6.66 16.91
N GLN A 212 18.20 6.84 15.74
CA GLN A 212 18.13 5.87 14.65
C GLN A 212 19.41 5.79 13.81
N ASP A 213 20.32 6.76 13.91
CA ASP A 213 21.65 6.66 13.28
C ASP A 213 22.55 5.63 14.01
N THR A 214 22.21 5.29 15.26
CA THR A 214 22.90 4.23 16.03
C THR A 214 22.17 2.89 15.96
N TYR A 215 20.84 2.88 15.74
CA TYR A 215 20.00 1.69 15.83
C TYR A 215 18.96 1.59 14.71
N LYS A 216 18.90 0.44 14.03
CA LYS A 216 17.81 0.12 13.10
C LYS A 216 16.53 -0.18 13.90
N LEU A 217 15.62 0.80 14.01
CA LEU A 217 14.37 0.64 14.74
C LEU A 217 13.26 0.04 13.87
N PHE A 218 12.34 -0.70 14.50
CA PHE A 218 11.16 -1.23 13.85
C PHE A 218 10.15 -0.10 13.56
N GLN A 219 9.97 0.26 12.29
CA GLN A 219 9.08 1.33 11.86
C GLN A 219 7.78 0.77 11.29
N LEU A 220 6.67 0.94 12.02
CA LEU A 220 5.38 0.34 11.67
C LEU A 220 4.95 0.59 10.21
N PRO A 221 5.01 1.82 9.65
CA PRO A 221 4.58 2.08 8.27
C PRO A 221 5.33 1.23 7.24
N VAL A 222 6.67 1.23 7.32
CA VAL A 222 7.54 0.47 6.41
C VAL A 222 7.31 -1.03 6.59
N GLN A 223 7.26 -1.50 7.83
CA GLN A 223 7.09 -2.92 8.11
C GLN A 223 5.71 -3.44 7.65
N LEU A 224 4.65 -2.65 7.79
CA LEU A 224 3.34 -3.04 7.28
C LEU A 224 3.33 -3.16 5.75
N LEU A 225 4.01 -2.24 5.04
CA LEU A 225 4.18 -2.35 3.59
C LEU A 225 4.94 -3.63 3.21
N LEU A 226 6.08 -3.87 3.87
CA LEU A 226 6.90 -5.06 3.63
C LEU A 226 6.15 -6.37 3.92
N ALA A 227 5.18 -6.36 4.84
CA ALA A 227 4.35 -7.54 5.11
C ALA A 227 3.62 -8.06 3.85
N TYR A 228 3.29 -7.19 2.89
CA TYR A 228 2.61 -7.58 1.64
C TYR A 228 3.54 -8.24 0.61
N VAL A 229 4.84 -7.98 0.69
CA VAL A 229 5.85 -8.55 -0.21
C VAL A 229 6.73 -9.61 0.45
N SER A 230 6.58 -9.81 1.75
CA SER A 230 7.27 -10.83 2.53
C SER A 230 6.70 -12.24 2.36
N GLU A 231 7.52 -13.25 2.61
CA GLU A 231 7.06 -14.63 2.83
C GLU A 231 6.43 -14.84 4.20
N ARG A 232 6.78 -14.00 5.18
CA ARG A 232 6.27 -14.04 6.54
C ARG A 232 5.91 -12.63 7.03
N PRO A 233 4.61 -12.33 7.20
CA PRO A 233 3.46 -13.20 6.95
C PRO A 233 3.24 -13.49 5.46
N ASN A 234 2.82 -14.72 5.13
CA ASN A 234 2.44 -15.07 3.76
C ASN A 234 1.04 -14.51 3.45
N ILE A 235 0.95 -13.21 3.17
CA ILE A 235 -0.31 -12.52 2.89
C ILE A 235 -0.87 -12.93 1.52
N SER A 236 -0.03 -12.87 0.48
CA SER A 236 -0.42 -13.19 -0.89
C SER A 236 0.80 -13.59 -1.71
N ALA A 237 0.92 -14.89 -2.00
CA ALA A 237 1.92 -15.40 -2.95
C ALA A 237 1.64 -14.91 -4.38
N ALA A 238 0.37 -14.77 -4.75
CA ALA A 238 -0.05 -14.25 -6.06
C ALA A 238 0.45 -12.81 -6.28
N LEU A 239 0.32 -11.96 -5.26
CA LEU A 239 0.82 -10.57 -5.31
C LEU A 239 2.33 -10.54 -5.51
N ARG A 240 3.10 -11.32 -4.73
CA ARG A 240 4.56 -11.39 -4.88
C ARG A 240 4.98 -11.83 -6.27
N THR A 241 4.32 -12.86 -6.80
CA THR A 241 4.60 -13.38 -8.16
C THR A 241 4.33 -12.31 -9.22
N SER A 242 3.22 -11.57 -9.09
CA SER A 242 2.88 -10.49 -10.02
C SER A 242 3.89 -9.34 -9.96
N ILE A 243 4.35 -8.96 -8.76
CA ILE A 243 5.37 -7.92 -8.59
C ILE A 243 6.68 -8.37 -9.20
N GLN A 244 7.13 -9.60 -8.92
CA GLN A 244 8.37 -10.15 -9.45
C GLN A 244 8.39 -10.12 -10.99
N ALA A 245 7.32 -10.58 -11.63
CA ALA A 245 7.19 -10.55 -13.09
C ALA A 245 7.25 -9.13 -13.67
N HIS A 246 6.69 -8.13 -12.96
CA HIS A 246 6.80 -6.73 -13.37
C HIS A 246 8.25 -6.23 -13.30
N LEU A 247 8.97 -6.52 -12.22
CA LEU A 247 10.38 -6.10 -12.07
C LEU A 247 11.25 -6.70 -13.18
N GLU A 248 11.10 -8.00 -13.46
CA GLU A 248 11.83 -8.70 -14.52
C GLU A 248 11.57 -8.08 -15.90
N SER A 249 10.32 -7.71 -16.20
CA SER A 249 9.98 -7.07 -17.48
C SER A 249 10.66 -5.72 -17.69
N ARG A 250 10.96 -4.98 -16.61
CA ARG A 250 11.63 -3.68 -16.64
C ARG A 250 13.15 -3.78 -16.71
N GLU A 251 13.75 -4.89 -16.29
CA GLU A 251 15.18 -5.15 -16.47
C GLU A 251 15.52 -5.50 -17.93
N THR A 252 14.56 -6.07 -18.66
CA THR A 252 14.72 -6.47 -20.06
C THR A 252 14.40 -5.38 -21.10
N ALA A 253 13.83 -4.25 -20.67
CA ALA A 253 13.37 -3.15 -21.51
C ALA A 253 14.39 -2.00 -21.54
#